data_AF-A0A7S1C4L3-F1
#
_entry.id   AF-A0A7S1C4L3-F1
#
_cell.length_a   1.000
_cell.length_b   1.000
_cell.length_c   1.000
_cell.angle_alpha   90.00
_cell.angle_beta   90.00
_cell.angle_gamma   90.00
#
_symmetry.space_group_name_H-M   'P 1'
#
loop_
_entity.id
_entity.type
_entity.pdbx_description
1 polymer ?
#
loop_
_entity_poly.entity_id
_entity_poly.type
_entity_poly.pdbx_seq_one_letter_code
_entity_poly.pdbx_strand_id
1 'polypeptide(L)'
;ALAEVLLRAGADVNSQNKVRETPLFAAVFANSAPVVELLCEYGATLDAVNDEGQTPLQYAESCHADASVVNALKRAIKSPRVNPAMFMLPPTPSESAEGEGEGAGADA
;
A
#
# COMPACT_ATOMS: atom_id res chain seq x y z
N ALA A 1 -8.00 -5.15 -15.57
CA ALA A 1 -7.40 -3.81 -15.80
C ALA A 1 -5.87 -3.93 -15.90
N LEU A 2 -5.12 -2.93 -16.41
CA LEU A 2 -3.64 -3.04 -16.46
C LEU A 2 -3.03 -3.29 -15.07
N ALA A 3 -3.55 -2.62 -14.03
CA ALA A 3 -3.16 -2.86 -12.64
C ALA A 3 -3.28 -4.33 -12.23
N GLU A 4 -4.36 -5.00 -12.61
CA GLU A 4 -4.59 -6.42 -12.31
C GLU A 4 -3.58 -7.34 -13.02
N VAL A 5 -3.23 -7.02 -14.28
CA VAL A 5 -2.22 -7.78 -15.02
C VAL A 5 -0.85 -7.65 -14.35
N LEU A 6 -0.49 -6.45 -13.92
CA LEU A 6 0.77 -6.19 -13.22
C LEU A 6 0.84 -6.93 -11.89
N LEU A 7 -0.23 -6.86 -11.08
CA LEU A 7 -0.30 -7.54 -9.79
C LEU A 7 -0.23 -9.07 -9.95
N ARG A 8 -0.91 -9.63 -10.96
CA ARG A 8 -0.81 -11.07 -11.29
C ARG A 8 0.57 -11.48 -11.79
N ALA A 9 1.32 -10.55 -12.39
CA ALA A 9 2.70 -10.77 -12.83
C ALA A 9 3.71 -10.66 -11.67
N GLY A 10 3.26 -10.44 -10.43
CA GLY A 10 4.11 -10.33 -9.25
C GLY A 10 4.63 -8.92 -8.99
N ALA A 11 3.97 -7.89 -9.53
CA ALA A 11 4.26 -6.51 -9.13
C ALA A 11 3.98 -6.35 -7.63
N ASP A 12 4.92 -5.71 -6.92
CA ASP A 12 4.77 -5.45 -5.50
C ASP A 12 3.71 -4.36 -5.26
N VAL A 13 2.64 -4.75 -4.58
CA VAL A 13 1.47 -3.92 -4.26
C VAL A 13 1.80 -2.78 -3.28
N ASN A 14 2.94 -2.87 -2.59
CA ASN A 14 3.37 -1.93 -1.55
C ASN A 14 4.63 -1.13 -1.93
N SER A 15 5.08 -1.22 -3.18
CA SER A 15 6.26 -0.50 -3.65
C SER A 15 6.14 1.01 -3.47
N GLN A 16 7.14 1.62 -2.83
CA GLN A 16 7.14 3.06 -2.57
C GLN A 16 7.88 3.83 -3.66
N ASN A 17 7.33 4.99 -4.05
CA ASN A 17 8.06 5.97 -4.84
C ASN A 17 9.02 6.81 -3.96
N LYS A 18 9.64 7.84 -4.54
CA LYS A 18 10.60 8.72 -3.83
C LYS A 18 10.01 9.50 -2.65
N VAL A 19 8.69 9.64 -2.58
CA VAL A 19 7.97 10.36 -1.52
C VAL A 19 7.16 9.42 -0.63
N ARG A 20 7.56 8.14 -0.60
CA ARG A 20 6.95 7.06 0.20
C ARG A 20 5.50 6.75 -0.13
N GLU A 21 5.01 7.18 -1.28
CA GLU A 21 3.67 6.82 -1.75
C GLU A 21 3.67 5.42 -2.36
N THR A 22 2.76 4.59 -1.89
CA THR A 22 2.43 3.27 -2.45
C THR A 22 1.48 3.39 -3.65
N PRO A 23 1.26 2.33 -4.45
CA PRO A 23 0.25 2.32 -5.52
C PRO A 23 -1.15 2.72 -5.03
N LEU A 24 -1.45 2.53 -3.74
CA LEU A 24 -2.72 2.93 -3.13
C LEU A 24 -2.90 4.45 -3.10
N PHE A 25 -1.85 5.23 -2.83
CA PHE A 25 -1.90 6.70 -2.92
C PHE A 25 -2.16 7.15 -4.36
N ALA A 26 -1.50 6.53 -5.35
CA ALA A 26 -1.73 6.83 -6.76
C ALA A 26 -3.18 6.52 -7.18
N ALA A 27 -3.77 5.43 -6.67
CA ALA A 27 -5.17 5.08 -6.93
C ALA A 27 -6.16 6.08 -6.30
N VAL A 28 -5.84 6.59 -5.11
CA VAL A 28 -6.60 7.65 -4.44
C VAL A 28 -6.50 8.96 -5.21
N PHE A 29 -5.30 9.37 -5.63
CA PHE A 29 -5.08 10.55 -6.45
C PHE A 29 -5.81 10.47 -7.80
N ALA A 30 -5.78 9.29 -8.44
CA ALA A 30 -6.55 9.01 -9.66
C ALA A 30 -8.06 8.86 -9.40
N ASN A 31 -8.49 8.96 -8.15
CA ASN A 31 -9.87 8.87 -7.70
C ASN A 31 -10.59 7.59 -8.18
N SER A 32 -9.86 6.48 -8.21
CA SER A 32 -10.32 5.22 -8.82
C SER A 32 -10.67 4.19 -7.76
N ALA A 33 -11.93 4.19 -7.32
CA ALA A 33 -12.44 3.21 -6.37
C ALA A 33 -12.21 1.74 -6.81
N PRO A 34 -12.37 1.35 -8.09
CA PRO A 34 -12.09 -0.03 -8.52
C PRO A 34 -10.63 -0.44 -8.36
N VAL A 35 -9.69 0.48 -8.61
CA VAL A 35 -8.25 0.19 -8.43
C VAL A 35 -7.90 0.12 -6.94
N VAL A 36 -8.49 0.98 -6.11
CA VAL A 36 -8.35 0.90 -4.64
C VAL A 36 -8.84 -0.45 -4.13
N GLU A 37 -10.03 -0.89 -4.53
CA GLU A 37 -10.56 -2.20 -4.14
C GLU A 37 -9.66 -3.35 -4.60
N LEU A 38 -9.18 -3.30 -5.84
CA LEU A 38 -8.23 -4.29 -6.37
C LEU A 38 -6.92 -4.32 -5.56
N LEU A 39 -6.32 -3.18 -5.26
CA LEU A 39 -5.08 -3.12 -4.48
C LEU A 39 -5.30 -3.68 -3.05
N CYS A 40 -6.43 -3.33 -2.43
CA CYS A 40 -6.83 -3.89 -1.13
C CYS A 40 -6.98 -5.42 -1.16
N GLU A 41 -7.57 -5.97 -2.23
CA GLU A 41 -7.70 -7.43 -2.41
C GLU A 41 -6.35 -8.15 -2.55
N TYR A 42 -5.35 -7.47 -3.10
CA TYR A 42 -3.98 -7.96 -3.24
C TYR A 42 -3.10 -7.66 -2.02
N GLY A 43 -3.68 -7.19 -0.91
CA GLY A 43 -2.94 -6.98 0.34
C GLY A 43 -2.16 -5.66 0.42
N ALA A 44 -2.65 -4.61 -0.23
CA ALA A 44 -2.10 -3.27 -0.06
C ALA A 44 -2.14 -2.83 1.41
N THR A 45 -1.01 -2.28 1.88
CA THR A 45 -0.85 -1.71 3.22
C THR A 45 -1.66 -0.43 3.35
N LEU A 46 -2.69 -0.45 4.21
CA LEU A 46 -3.66 0.65 4.37
C LEU A 46 -3.19 1.74 5.35
N ASP A 47 -2.17 1.45 6.15
CA ASP A 47 -1.58 2.31 7.18
C ASP A 47 -0.19 2.84 6.79
N ALA A 48 0.27 2.57 5.57
CA ALA A 48 1.51 3.13 5.05
C ALA A 48 1.43 4.67 5.04
N VAL A 49 2.52 5.35 5.38
CA VAL A 49 2.58 6.82 5.37
C VAL A 49 3.49 7.34 4.27
N ASN A 50 3.06 8.40 3.60
CA ASN A 50 3.91 9.18 2.69
C ASN A 50 4.89 10.07 3.49
N ASP A 51 5.71 10.86 2.78
CA ASP A 51 6.65 11.80 3.40
C ASP A 51 5.98 12.89 4.25
N GLU A 52 4.71 13.21 3.98
CA GLU A 52 3.91 14.13 4.80
C GLU A 52 3.33 13.47 6.06
N GLY A 53 3.62 12.18 6.28
CA GLY A 53 3.08 11.42 7.42
C GLY A 53 1.60 11.08 7.29
N GLN A 54 1.03 11.18 6.08
CA GLN A 54 -0.38 10.90 5.82
C GLN A 54 -0.56 9.44 5.41
N THR A 55 -1.55 8.78 6.01
CA THR A 55 -2.08 7.49 5.52
C THR A 55 -2.89 7.69 4.22
N PRO A 56 -3.12 6.64 3.41
CA PRO A 56 -3.99 6.72 2.23
C PRO A 56 -5.37 7.31 2.52
N LEU A 57 -5.94 7.03 3.70
CA LEU A 57 -7.22 7.58 4.12
C LEU A 57 -7.12 9.09 4.41
N GLN A 58 -6.10 9.53 5.14
CA GLN A 58 -5.88 10.95 5.43
C GLN A 58 -5.57 11.74 4.15
N TYR A 59 -4.81 11.14 3.23
CA TYR A 59 -4.54 11.70 1.91
C TYR A 59 -5.83 11.84 1.08
N ALA A 60 -6.71 10.83 1.09
CA ALA A 60 -8.01 10.91 0.42
C ALA A 60 -8.88 12.06 0.97
N GLU A 61 -8.83 12.29 2.28
CA GLU A 61 -9.54 13.39 2.93
C GLU A 61 -8.90 14.77 2.64
N SER A 62 -7.56 14.85 2.55
CA SER A 62 -6.85 16.10 2.27
C SER A 62 -6.97 16.54 0.80
N CYS A 63 -7.01 15.60 -0.15
CA CYS A 63 -7.14 15.89 -1.58
C CYS A 63 -8.59 15.94 -2.07
N HIS A 64 -9.58 15.88 -1.17
CA HIS A 64 -11.01 15.84 -1.50
C HIS A 64 -11.39 14.73 -2.51
N ALA A 65 -10.85 13.53 -2.33
CA ALA A 65 -11.20 12.37 -3.15
C ALA A 65 -12.70 12.04 -3.04
N ASP A 66 -13.25 11.34 -4.05
CA ASP A 66 -14.66 10.99 -4.04
C ASP A 66 -15.02 10.14 -2.83
N ALA A 67 -16.26 10.34 -2.35
CA ALA A 67 -16.83 9.55 -1.27
C ALA A 67 -16.72 8.04 -1.54
N SER A 68 -16.77 7.61 -2.81
CA SER A 68 -16.59 6.21 -3.20
C SER A 68 -15.22 5.65 -2.80
N VAL A 69 -14.14 6.41 -3.03
CA VAL A 69 -12.76 6.04 -2.67
C VAL A 69 -12.59 6.03 -1.16
N VAL A 70 -13.04 7.10 -0.50
CA VAL A 70 -12.99 7.21 0.97
C VAL A 70 -13.75 6.05 1.62
N ASN A 71 -14.92 5.70 1.10
CA ASN A 71 -15.71 4.58 1.60
C ASN A 71 -15.04 3.23 1.32
N ALA A 72 -14.38 3.05 0.17
CA ALA A 72 -13.63 1.82 -0.12
C ALA A 72 -12.49 1.61 0.89
N LEU A 73 -11.71 2.65 1.17
CA LEU A 73 -10.66 2.60 2.20
C LEU A 73 -11.23 2.35 3.60
N LYS A 74 -12.29 3.07 4.01
CA LYS A 74 -12.95 2.85 5.31
C LYS A 74 -13.48 1.43 5.48
N ARG A 75 -14.05 0.84 4.41
CA ARG A 75 -14.48 -0.56 4.41
C ARG A 75 -13.28 -1.52 4.53
N ALA A 76 -12.22 -1.29 3.76
CA ALA A 76 -11.03 -2.13 3.78
C ALA A 76 -10.33 -2.12 5.15
N ILE A 77 -10.26 -0.97 5.82
CA ILE A 77 -9.70 -0.85 7.18
C ILE A 77 -10.56 -1.61 8.20
N LYS A 78 -11.89 -1.46 8.13
CA LYS A 78 -12.82 -2.12 9.05
C LYS A 78 -12.93 -3.63 8.82
N SER A 79 -12.64 -4.08 7.61
CA SER A 79 -12.73 -5.48 7.20
C SER A 79 -11.63 -5.76 6.19
N PRO A 80 -10.40 -6.04 6.66
CA PRO A 80 -9.30 -6.39 5.77
C PRO A 80 -9.68 -7.69 5.06
N ARG A 81 -10.16 -7.56 3.82
CA ARG A 81 -10.44 -8.71 2.95
C ARG A 81 -9.12 -9.22 2.41
N VAL A 82 -8.35 -9.89 3.27
CA VAL A 82 -7.25 -10.74 2.82
C VAL A 82 -7.87 -11.95 2.14
N ASN A 83 -7.84 -11.99 0.82
CA ASN A 83 -8.32 -13.15 0.08
C ASN A 83 -7.22 -14.24 0.16
N PRO A 84 -7.49 -15.41 0.74
CA PRO A 84 -6.48 -16.45 1.01
C PRO A 84 -5.90 -17.13 -0.24
N ALA A 85 -6.35 -16.76 -1.45
CA ALA A 85 -5.79 -17.28 -2.71
C ALA A 85 -4.35 -16.81 -2.98
N MET A 86 -3.81 -15.88 -2.17
CA MET A 86 -2.43 -15.39 -2.27
C MET A 86 -1.38 -16.39 -1.76
N PHE A 87 -1.78 -17.49 -1.10
CA PHE A 87 -0.88 -18.52 -0.56
C PHE A 87 -0.43 -19.58 -1.59
N MET A 88 -0.43 -19.27 -2.90
CA MET A 88 0.15 -20.16 -3.93
C MET A 88 1.61 -19.85 -4.29
N LEU A 89 2.24 -18.86 -3.64
CA LEU A 89 3.69 -18.76 -3.64
C LEU A 89 4.25 -19.59 -2.48
N PRO A 90 5.19 -20.53 -2.72
CA PRO A 90 5.83 -21.25 -1.62
C PRO A 90 6.50 -20.24 -0.68
N PRO A 91 6.49 -20.50 0.65
CA PRO A 91 7.07 -19.58 1.61
C PRO A 91 8.56 -19.39 1.30
N THR A 92 8.98 -18.15 1.08
CA THR A 92 10.41 -17.82 1.04
C THR A 92 10.95 -17.93 2.47
N PRO A 93 11.92 -18.82 2.75
CA PRO A 93 12.55 -18.86 4.04
C PRO A 93 13.53 -17.69 4.11
N SER A 94 13.09 -16.55 4.63
CA SER A 94 14.02 -15.53 5.14
C SER A 94 13.33 -14.62 6.15
N GLU A 95 12.72 -15.22 7.15
CA GLU A 95 12.74 -14.68 8.50
C GLU A 95 14.15 -14.92 9.04
N SER A 96 15.07 -13.97 8.82
CA SER A 96 16.41 -13.89 9.46
C SER A 96 17.12 -12.62 9.01
N ALA A 97 16.94 -11.55 9.78
CA ALA A 97 18.01 -10.64 10.20
C ALA A 97 17.37 -9.50 11.01
N GLU A 98 17.04 -9.82 12.26
CA GLU A 98 17.29 -8.88 13.32
C GLU A 98 18.77 -8.50 13.25
N GLY A 99 19.05 -7.20 13.31
CA GLY A 99 20.39 -6.64 13.21
C GLY A 99 20.35 -5.19 13.65
N GLU A 100 20.13 -4.98 14.94
CA GLU A 100 20.56 -3.77 15.64
C GLU A 100 22.05 -3.50 15.35
N GLY A 101 22.43 -2.24 15.20
CA GLY A 101 23.86 -1.87 15.12
C GLY A 101 24.16 -0.52 14.46
N GLU A 102 23.97 0.54 15.24
CA GLU A 102 24.98 1.57 15.58
C GLU A 102 25.98 2.06 14.50
N GLY A 103 26.09 3.39 14.37
CA GLY A 103 27.26 3.99 13.70
C GLY A 103 27.17 5.49 13.43
N ALA A 104 27.92 6.25 14.23
CA ALA A 104 28.08 7.70 14.18
C ALA A 104 28.83 8.25 12.94
N GLY A 105 28.73 9.57 12.75
CA GLY A 105 29.63 10.40 11.92
C GLY A 105 28.89 11.65 11.44
N ALA A 106 28.97 12.83 12.06
CA ALA A 106 30.12 13.72 12.23
C ALA A 106 30.74 14.17 10.89
N ASP A 107 30.37 15.38 10.47
CA ASP A 107 31.18 16.32 9.68
C ASP A 107 30.55 17.71 9.94
N ALA A 108 31.16 18.58 10.75
CA ALA A 108 32.28 19.48 10.46
C ALA A 108 31.87 20.68 9.62
#